data_AF-A0A7M7T7B5-F1
#
_entry.id   AF-A0A7M7T7B5-F1
#
_cell.length_a   1.000
_cell.length_b   1.000
_cell.length_c   1.000
_cell.angle_alpha   90.00
_cell.angle_beta   90.00
_cell.angle_gamma   90.00
#
_symmetry.space_group_name_H-M   'P 1'
#
loop_
_entity.id
_entity.type
_entity.pdbx_description
1 polymer ?
#
loop_
_entity_poly.entity_id
_entity_poly.type
_entity_poly.pdbx_seq_one_letter_code
_entity_poly.pdbx_strand_id
1 'polypeptide(L)'
;MSHLKLECGDAYPPKEMKTKVAKSIIISFPKLKSTTGCGYEHFYNEKLSSSFLEWRLKTMRKTLKSSEKKRTRGKKRSLTDSSNVQVELSLEEYESKVSELQFKMPNDTNKFSILQLMDETRSNRQQWIKDPENHVTLHDILNKFPRFTDFKGELILREFQYQITDKDTFLGRFPSYYGPWILKYCKVTKPQLLDQVRYIADSNIKALLILPNVLPSPNYMRRKTNDSTKIKGQKK
;
A
#
# COMPACT_ATOMS: atom_id res chain seq x y z
N MET A 1 5.43 -4.89 -36.17
CA MET A 1 4.68 -5.37 -34.97
C MET A 1 5.36 -6.52 -34.26
N SER A 2 6.21 -7.33 -34.94
CA SER A 2 7.28 -8.12 -34.31
C SER A 2 8.13 -7.26 -33.35
N HIS A 3 8.37 -6.00 -33.73
CA HIS A 3 9.13 -5.02 -32.94
C HIS A 3 8.57 -4.77 -31.52
N LEU A 4 7.25 -4.61 -31.34
CA LEU A 4 6.65 -4.35 -30.02
C LEU A 4 6.79 -5.54 -29.06
N LYS A 5 6.66 -6.77 -29.58
CA LYS A 5 6.91 -8.00 -28.80
C LYS A 5 8.42 -8.18 -28.54
N LEU A 6 9.28 -7.83 -29.50
CA LEU A 6 10.74 -7.89 -29.35
C LEU A 6 11.25 -6.89 -28.30
N GLU A 7 10.81 -5.63 -28.35
CA GLU A 7 11.24 -4.58 -27.44
C GLU A 7 10.66 -4.74 -26.03
N CYS A 8 9.44 -5.28 -25.90
CA CYS A 8 8.80 -5.46 -24.60
C CYS A 8 9.15 -6.81 -23.94
N GLY A 9 9.59 -7.80 -24.72
CA GLY A 9 9.75 -9.19 -24.26
C GLY A 9 8.44 -9.90 -23.86
N ASP A 10 7.29 -9.24 -23.95
CA ASP A 10 5.98 -9.75 -23.52
C ASP A 10 4.85 -9.33 -24.49
N ALA A 11 3.76 -10.11 -24.52
CA ALA A 11 2.52 -9.85 -25.25
C ALA A 11 1.64 -8.73 -24.62
N TYR A 12 2.13 -8.07 -23.57
CA TYR A 12 1.44 -7.03 -22.81
C TYR A 12 2.29 -5.75 -22.65
N PRO A 13 2.49 -4.99 -23.73
CA PRO A 13 3.26 -3.74 -23.66
C PRO A 13 2.56 -2.70 -22.76
N PRO A 14 3.34 -1.89 -22.00
CA PRO A 14 2.80 -0.84 -21.14
C PRO A 14 2.19 0.30 -21.97
N LYS A 15 1.35 1.12 -21.33
CA LYS A 15 0.61 2.22 -21.98
C LYS A 15 1.54 3.18 -22.71
N GLU A 16 2.62 3.59 -22.05
CA GLU A 16 3.62 4.51 -22.59
C GLU A 16 4.23 3.99 -23.90
N MET A 17 4.52 2.69 -23.97
CA MET A 17 5.09 2.06 -25.14
C MET A 17 4.10 2.02 -26.30
N LYS A 18 2.82 1.73 -26.02
CA LYS A 18 1.76 1.80 -27.05
C LYS A 18 1.60 3.22 -27.61
N THR A 19 1.64 4.23 -26.74
CA THR A 19 1.61 5.65 -27.16
C THR A 19 2.83 6.01 -28.00
N LYS A 20 4.03 5.61 -27.57
CA LYS A 20 5.28 5.87 -28.29
C LYS A 20 5.23 5.27 -29.70
N VAL A 21 4.73 4.03 -29.83
CA VAL A 21 4.59 3.38 -31.14
C VAL A 21 3.53 4.05 -31.99
N ALA A 22 2.38 4.42 -31.44
CA ALA A 22 1.36 5.16 -32.19
C ALA A 22 1.91 6.48 -32.76
N LYS A 23 2.69 7.22 -31.96
CA LYS A 23 3.40 8.43 -32.40
C LYS A 23 4.46 8.12 -33.47
N SER A 24 5.24 7.07 -33.28
CA SER A 24 6.27 6.67 -34.25
C SER A 24 5.68 6.28 -35.62
N ILE A 25 4.50 5.63 -35.64
CA ILE A 25 3.80 5.28 -36.88
C ILE A 25 3.44 6.54 -37.67
N ILE A 26 2.84 7.54 -37.03
CA ILE A 26 2.45 8.79 -37.72
C ILE A 26 3.66 9.62 -38.15
N ILE A 27 4.78 9.55 -37.41
CA ILE A 27 6.03 10.20 -37.80
C ILE A 27 6.63 9.52 -39.04
N SER A 28 6.62 8.19 -39.07
CA SER A 28 7.18 7.40 -40.17
C SER A 28 6.29 7.43 -41.42
N PHE A 29 4.97 7.54 -41.22
CA PHE A 29 3.97 7.57 -42.28
C PHE A 29 3.01 8.75 -42.09
N PRO A 30 3.44 9.99 -42.44
CA PRO A 30 2.65 11.20 -42.19
C PRO A 30 1.24 11.18 -42.80
N LYS A 31 1.05 10.47 -43.93
CA LYS A 31 -0.25 10.30 -44.59
C LYS A 31 -1.27 9.49 -43.78
N LEU A 32 -0.82 8.74 -42.76
CA LEU A 32 -1.70 8.00 -41.86
C LEU A 32 -2.15 8.86 -40.65
N LYS A 33 -1.66 10.09 -40.52
CA LYS A 33 -2.05 10.97 -39.41
C LYS A 33 -3.52 11.38 -39.57
N SER A 34 -4.31 11.18 -38.51
CA SER A 34 -5.70 11.67 -38.48
C SER A 34 -5.72 13.20 -38.39
N THR A 35 -6.76 13.82 -38.96
CA THR A 35 -7.02 15.25 -38.84
C THR A 35 -7.60 15.65 -37.49
N THR A 36 -7.99 14.68 -36.66
CA THR A 36 -8.55 14.89 -35.33
C THR A 36 -7.49 14.74 -34.24
N GLY A 37 -7.49 15.67 -33.28
CA GLY A 37 -6.59 15.64 -32.11
C GLY A 37 -5.11 15.75 -32.49
N CYS A 38 -4.28 14.94 -31.84
CA CYS A 38 -2.85 14.81 -32.10
C CYS A 38 -2.53 13.90 -33.31
N GLY A 39 -3.54 13.27 -33.91
CA GLY A 39 -3.45 12.49 -35.14
C GLY A 39 -3.02 11.03 -35.00
N TYR A 40 -2.73 10.53 -33.79
CA TYR A 40 -2.33 9.13 -33.52
C TYR A 40 -3.40 8.31 -32.78
N GLU A 41 -4.50 8.93 -32.40
CA GLU A 41 -5.51 8.39 -31.49
C GLU A 41 -6.21 7.14 -32.06
N HIS A 42 -6.33 7.06 -33.38
CA HIS A 42 -6.89 5.89 -34.07
C HIS A 42 -5.97 4.66 -33.99
N PHE A 43 -4.65 4.87 -33.84
CA PHE A 43 -3.71 3.80 -33.53
C PHE A 43 -3.75 3.42 -32.05
N TYR A 44 -3.75 4.41 -31.15
CA TYR A 44 -3.88 4.20 -29.72
C TYR A 44 -4.51 5.38 -28.99
N ASN A 45 -5.62 5.11 -28.32
CA ASN A 45 -6.27 6.00 -27.39
C ASN A 45 -6.47 5.25 -26.06
N GLU A 46 -5.97 5.82 -24.97
CA GLU A 46 -6.04 5.22 -23.63
C GLU A 46 -7.47 5.03 -23.13
N LYS A 47 -8.38 5.92 -23.53
CA LYS A 47 -9.79 5.88 -23.11
C LYS A 47 -10.61 4.89 -23.92
N LEU A 48 -10.15 4.53 -25.13
CA LEU A 48 -10.88 3.68 -26.06
C LEU A 48 -10.17 2.34 -26.25
N SER A 49 -10.77 1.28 -25.71
CA SER A 49 -10.30 -0.10 -25.86
C SER A 49 -10.42 -0.65 -27.31
N SER A 50 -10.97 0.13 -28.23
CA SER A 50 -11.19 -0.21 -29.65
C SER A 50 -10.06 0.25 -30.59
N SER A 51 -9.01 0.90 -30.07
CA SER A 51 -7.92 1.41 -30.89
C SER A 51 -7.17 0.29 -31.64
N PHE A 52 -6.63 0.58 -32.83
CA PHE A 52 -6.02 -0.44 -33.71
C PHE A 52 -4.95 -1.29 -33.02
N LEU A 53 -4.05 -0.67 -32.22
CA LEU A 53 -3.02 -1.40 -31.48
C LEU A 53 -3.62 -2.36 -30.45
N GLU A 54 -4.69 -1.98 -29.75
CA GLU A 54 -5.34 -2.84 -28.76
C GLU A 54 -6.06 -4.02 -29.42
N TRP A 55 -6.79 -3.75 -30.51
CA TRP A 55 -7.42 -4.80 -31.31
C TRP A 55 -6.39 -5.79 -31.87
N ARG A 56 -5.29 -5.28 -32.43
CA ARG A 56 -4.24 -6.12 -33.00
C ARG A 56 -3.54 -6.96 -31.94
N LEU A 57 -3.20 -6.38 -30.79
CA LEU A 57 -2.64 -7.10 -29.64
C LEU A 57 -3.61 -8.18 -29.14
N LYS A 58 -4.92 -7.89 -29.07
CA LYS A 58 -5.96 -8.87 -28.70
C LYS A 58 -6.00 -10.04 -29.67
N THR A 59 -5.96 -9.77 -30.98
CA THR A 59 -5.95 -10.81 -32.02
C THR A 59 -4.66 -11.63 -31.98
N MET A 60 -3.50 -10.99 -31.82
CA MET A 60 -2.22 -11.67 -31.64
C MET A 60 -2.23 -12.60 -30.42
N ARG A 61 -2.78 -12.17 -29.29
CA ARG A 61 -2.85 -13.00 -28.07
C ARG A 61 -3.66 -14.27 -28.28
N LYS A 62 -4.66 -14.28 -29.18
CA LYS A 62 -5.46 -15.48 -29.47
C LYS A 62 -4.60 -16.59 -30.07
N THR A 63 -3.58 -16.25 -30.87
CA THR A 63 -2.72 -17.21 -31.58
C THR A 63 -1.50 -17.66 -30.75
N LEU A 64 -1.29 -17.13 -29.54
CA LEU A 64 -0.16 -17.49 -28.68
C LEU A 64 -0.41 -18.80 -27.89
N LYS A 65 0.68 -19.53 -27.61
CA LYS A 65 0.64 -20.72 -26.72
C LYS A 65 0.36 -20.30 -25.27
N SER A 66 -0.21 -21.21 -24.47
CA SER A 66 -0.57 -20.93 -23.06
C SER A 66 0.60 -20.41 -22.21
N SER A 67 1.82 -20.88 -22.49
CA SER A 67 3.05 -20.41 -21.83
C SER A 67 3.40 -18.95 -22.15
N GLU A 68 3.09 -18.47 -23.36
CA GLU A 68 3.35 -17.09 -23.82
C GLU A 68 2.20 -16.12 -23.51
N LYS A 69 1.03 -16.63 -23.12
CA LYS A 69 -0.12 -15.82 -22.65
C LYS A 69 0.04 -15.36 -21.21
N LYS A 70 1.03 -15.89 -20.48
CA LYS A 70 1.29 -15.48 -19.10
C LYS A 70 1.83 -14.07 -19.12
N ARG A 71 1.02 -13.11 -18.66
CA ARG A 71 1.51 -11.80 -18.23
C ARG A 71 2.72 -12.03 -17.35
N THR A 72 3.87 -11.50 -17.72
CA THR A 72 5.01 -11.45 -16.82
C THR A 72 4.48 -10.68 -15.61
N ARG A 73 4.24 -11.40 -14.50
CA ARG A 73 3.88 -10.79 -13.23
C ARG A 73 5.11 -10.00 -12.82
N GLY A 74 5.22 -8.76 -13.29
CA GLY A 74 6.06 -7.76 -12.65
C GLY A 74 5.79 -7.88 -11.16
N LYS A 75 6.86 -8.09 -10.40
CA LYS A 75 6.94 -8.12 -8.92
C LYS A 75 5.63 -7.63 -8.30
N LYS A 76 4.81 -8.54 -7.74
CA LYS A 76 3.45 -8.30 -7.21
C LYS A 76 3.28 -6.83 -6.75
N ARG A 77 2.80 -5.96 -7.63
CA ARG A 77 2.18 -4.72 -7.21
C ARG A 77 0.78 -5.12 -6.77
N SER A 78 0.49 -4.83 -5.51
CA SER A 78 -0.82 -5.05 -4.90
C SER A 78 -1.91 -4.54 -5.84
N LEU A 79 -2.89 -5.41 -6.13
CA LEU A 79 -4.12 -5.02 -6.82
C LEU A 79 -4.97 -4.23 -5.83
N THR A 80 -4.65 -2.95 -5.69
CA THR A 80 -5.49 -1.93 -5.05
C THR A 80 -5.53 -0.72 -5.99
N ASP A 81 -6.10 -0.93 -7.17
CA ASP A 81 -6.46 0.17 -8.07
C ASP A 81 -7.94 0.50 -7.82
N SER A 82 -8.15 1.28 -6.77
CA SER A 82 -9.32 2.14 -6.64
C SER A 82 -8.81 3.52 -6.27
N SER A 83 -8.56 4.30 -7.31
CA SER A 83 -8.74 5.75 -7.34
C SER A 83 -8.17 6.52 -6.15
N ASN A 84 -6.85 6.67 -6.12
CA ASN A 84 -6.19 7.92 -5.78
C ASN A 84 -4.87 7.91 -6.55
N VAL A 85 -4.86 8.55 -7.72
CA VAL A 85 -3.61 8.90 -8.39
C VAL A 85 -2.86 9.79 -7.40
N GLN A 86 -1.92 9.21 -6.65
CA GLN A 86 -1.02 9.99 -5.80
C GLN A 86 -0.12 10.78 -6.74
N VAL A 87 -0.48 12.02 -7.00
CA VAL A 87 0.42 12.98 -7.61
C VAL A 87 1.41 13.34 -6.53
N GLU A 88 2.62 12.80 -6.64
CA GLU A 88 3.72 13.21 -5.79
C GLU A 88 4.02 14.69 -6.09
N LEU A 89 4.00 15.52 -5.05
CA LEU A 89 4.33 16.94 -5.19
C LEU A 89 5.78 17.06 -5.69
N SER A 90 6.07 18.11 -6.46
CA SER A 90 7.46 18.44 -6.74
C SER A 90 8.21 18.71 -5.43
N LEU A 91 9.53 18.53 -5.44
CA LEU A 91 10.34 18.69 -4.23
C LEU A 91 10.16 20.09 -3.61
N GLU A 92 10.12 21.12 -4.45
CA GLU A 92 9.93 22.52 -4.04
C GLU A 92 8.56 22.76 -3.39
N GLU A 93 7.48 22.26 -4.01
CA GLU A 93 6.14 22.37 -3.44
C GLU A 93 6.00 21.60 -2.13
N TYR A 94 6.61 20.42 -2.04
CA TYR A 94 6.61 19.62 -0.83
C TYR A 94 7.34 20.32 0.31
N GLU A 95 8.54 20.82 0.06
CA GLU A 95 9.33 21.54 1.07
C GLU A 95 8.61 22.80 1.54
N SER A 96 8.02 23.57 0.63
CA SER A 96 7.21 24.75 0.95
C SER A 96 6.06 24.42 1.92
N LYS A 97 5.28 23.37 1.63
CA LYS A 97 4.16 22.95 2.48
C LYS A 97 4.60 22.37 3.82
N VAL A 98 5.74 21.67 3.86
CA VAL A 98 6.32 21.17 5.11
C VAL A 98 6.79 22.33 5.99
N SER A 99 7.43 23.35 5.41
CA SER A 99 7.78 24.58 6.14
C SER A 99 6.53 25.29 6.65
N GLU A 100 5.48 25.40 5.85
CA GLU A 100 4.21 25.98 6.30
C GLU A 100 3.62 25.23 7.51
N LEU A 101 3.68 23.88 7.51
CA LEU A 101 3.28 23.07 8.66
C LEU A 101 4.13 23.36 9.91
N GLN A 102 5.45 23.55 9.76
CA GLN A 102 6.35 23.84 10.88
C GLN A 102 6.03 25.16 11.58
N PHE A 103 5.62 26.18 10.82
CA PHE A 103 5.34 27.51 11.35
C PHE A 103 3.86 27.75 11.70
N LYS A 104 2.96 26.82 11.37
CA LYS A 104 1.53 26.94 11.72
C LYS A 104 1.26 26.55 13.17
N MET A 105 0.62 27.47 13.88
CA MET A 105 0.17 27.22 15.25
C MET A 105 -1.04 26.26 15.27
N PRO A 106 -1.00 25.19 16.10
CA PRO A 106 -2.11 24.25 16.26
C PRO A 106 -3.25 24.87 17.08
N ASN A 107 -4.17 25.56 16.41
CA ASN A 107 -5.38 26.12 17.01
C ASN A 107 -6.60 25.88 16.09
N ASP A 108 -7.81 26.15 16.59
CA ASP A 108 -9.05 25.89 15.85
C ASP A 108 -9.12 26.67 14.52
N THR A 109 -8.56 27.88 14.46
CA THR A 109 -8.50 28.70 13.24
C THR A 109 -7.67 28.03 12.14
N ASN A 110 -6.50 27.47 12.51
CA ASN A 110 -5.58 26.83 11.57
C ASN A 110 -5.90 25.35 11.33
N LYS A 111 -6.83 24.77 12.10
CA LYS A 111 -7.13 23.33 12.10
C LYS A 111 -7.38 22.77 10.71
N PHE A 112 -8.24 23.42 9.94
CA PHE A 112 -8.57 22.99 8.58
C PHE A 112 -7.34 23.03 7.65
N SER A 113 -6.58 24.12 7.70
CA SER A 113 -5.38 24.29 6.88
C SER A 113 -4.30 23.27 7.23
N ILE A 114 -4.09 22.97 8.52
CA ILE A 114 -3.16 21.92 8.96
C ILE A 114 -3.62 20.54 8.45
N LEU A 115 -4.91 20.21 8.55
CA LEU A 115 -5.45 18.95 8.03
C LEU A 115 -5.23 18.82 6.52
N GLN A 116 -5.46 19.90 5.78
CA GLN A 116 -5.25 19.95 4.33
C GLN A 116 -3.78 19.75 3.97
N LEU A 117 -2.86 20.51 4.59
CA LEU A 117 -1.42 20.37 4.35
C LEU A 117 -0.92 18.96 4.71
N MET A 118 -1.45 18.37 5.78
CA MET A 118 -1.15 17.00 6.16
C MET A 118 -1.60 16.00 5.10
N ASP A 119 -2.79 16.15 4.52
CA ASP A 119 -3.26 15.30 3.43
C ASP A 119 -2.44 15.47 2.15
N GLU A 120 -2.15 16.71 1.76
CA GLU A 120 -1.42 17.02 0.54
C GLU A 120 0.02 16.50 0.56
N THR A 121 0.69 16.61 1.71
CA THR A 121 2.06 16.13 1.89
C THR A 121 2.15 14.63 2.20
N ARG A 122 1.02 13.94 2.40
CA ARG A 122 0.98 12.56 2.90
C ARG A 122 1.82 11.60 2.07
N SER A 123 1.63 11.59 0.75
CA SER A 123 2.31 10.66 -0.16
C SER A 123 3.83 10.83 -0.08
N ASN A 124 4.31 12.07 -0.21
CA ASN A 124 5.73 12.43 -0.08
C ASN A 124 6.30 12.04 1.29
N ARG A 125 5.59 12.31 2.39
CA ARG A 125 6.01 11.92 3.75
C ARG A 125 6.13 10.41 3.90
N GLN A 126 5.12 9.67 3.44
CA GLN A 126 5.08 8.21 3.51
C GLN A 126 6.19 7.57 2.69
N GLN A 127 6.48 8.11 1.50
CA GLN A 127 7.58 7.68 0.66
C GLN A 127 8.93 7.93 1.34
N TRP A 128 9.16 9.15 1.85
CA TRP A 128 10.39 9.47 2.58
C TRP A 128 10.64 8.52 3.76
N ILE A 129 9.61 8.21 4.55
CA ILE A 129 9.70 7.32 5.71
C ILE A 129 9.88 5.85 5.33
N LYS A 130 9.22 5.38 4.27
CA LYS A 130 9.22 3.95 3.87
C LYS A 130 10.34 3.57 2.93
N ASP A 131 11.03 4.55 2.36
CA ASP A 131 12.17 4.32 1.47
C ASP A 131 13.32 3.67 2.26
N PRO A 132 13.73 2.43 1.91
CA PRO A 132 14.83 1.74 2.58
C PRO A 132 16.16 2.50 2.52
N GLU A 133 16.37 3.33 1.48
CA GLU A 133 17.62 4.05 1.25
C GLU A 133 17.76 5.28 2.16
N ASN A 134 16.65 5.84 2.64
CA ASN A 134 16.69 7.04 3.48
C ASN A 134 17.10 6.75 4.94
N HIS A 135 17.06 5.48 5.37
CA HIS A 135 17.40 5.06 6.74
C HIS A 135 16.80 5.95 7.85
N VAL A 136 15.56 6.41 7.65
CA VAL A 136 14.92 7.41 8.51
C VAL A 136 14.70 6.85 9.92
N THR A 137 15.21 7.54 10.93
CA THR A 137 14.95 7.21 12.33
C THR A 137 13.74 7.96 12.85
N LEU A 138 13.16 7.50 13.98
CA LEU A 138 12.09 8.22 14.66
C LEU A 138 12.51 9.65 15.03
N HIS A 139 13.78 9.85 15.40
CA HIS A 139 14.32 11.16 15.75
C HIS A 139 14.27 12.12 14.54
N ASP A 140 14.62 11.64 13.34
CA ASP A 140 14.59 12.45 12.12
C ASP A 140 13.17 12.87 11.75
N ILE A 141 12.19 11.98 11.94
CA ILE A 141 10.77 12.26 11.71
C ILE A 141 10.30 13.37 12.66
N LEU A 142 10.63 13.24 13.95
CA LEU A 142 10.21 14.19 14.99
C LEU A 142 10.90 15.56 14.86
N ASN A 143 12.09 15.61 14.28
CA ASN A 143 12.77 16.88 13.97
C ASN A 143 12.22 17.55 12.71
N LYS A 144 11.83 16.76 11.71
CA LYS A 144 11.34 17.28 10.43
C LYS A 144 9.89 17.77 10.52
N PHE A 145 9.04 17.09 11.27
CA PHE A 145 7.60 17.38 11.30
C PHE A 145 7.11 17.85 12.68
N PRO A 146 6.17 18.80 12.72
CA PRO A 146 5.50 19.18 13.95
C PRO A 146 4.71 18.01 14.57
N ARG A 147 4.69 17.97 15.91
CA ARG A 147 4.06 16.87 16.67
C ARG A 147 2.55 17.00 16.83
N PHE A 148 2.01 18.21 16.70
CA PHE A 148 0.58 18.53 16.80
C PHE A 148 -0.17 17.78 17.92
N THR A 149 0.42 17.74 19.13
CA THR A 149 -0.14 17.02 20.29
C THR A 149 -1.52 17.52 20.69
N ASP A 150 -1.86 18.76 20.33
CA ASP A 150 -3.09 19.45 20.72
C ASP A 150 -4.32 19.02 19.88
N PHE A 151 -4.12 18.17 18.86
CA PHE A 151 -5.17 17.69 17.96
C PHE A 151 -5.96 16.49 18.48
N LYS A 152 -5.85 16.14 19.77
CA LYS A 152 -6.61 15.04 20.41
C LYS A 152 -6.60 13.71 19.62
N GLY A 153 -5.53 13.45 18.87
CA GLY A 153 -5.38 12.26 18.03
C GLY A 153 -6.07 12.28 16.65
N GLU A 154 -6.75 13.37 16.26
CA GLU A 154 -7.46 13.48 14.97
C GLU A 154 -6.54 13.26 13.75
N LEU A 155 -5.32 13.80 13.78
CA LEU A 155 -4.36 13.65 12.70
C LEU A 155 -3.90 12.19 12.53
N ILE A 156 -3.63 11.51 13.65
CA ILE A 156 -3.25 10.10 13.67
C ILE A 156 -4.42 9.25 13.16
N LEU A 157 -5.64 9.55 13.59
CA LEU A 157 -6.83 8.86 13.11
C LEU A 157 -7.02 9.02 11.60
N ARG A 158 -6.82 10.24 11.07
CA ARG A 158 -6.93 10.52 9.62
C ARG A 158 -5.89 9.75 8.81
N GLU A 159 -4.64 9.71 9.27
CA GLU A 159 -3.59 8.90 8.64
C GLU A 159 -3.91 7.41 8.68
N PHE A 160 -4.41 6.92 9.82
CA PHE A 160 -4.79 5.52 9.99
C PHE A 160 -5.95 5.13 9.08
N GLN A 161 -7.00 5.95 9.01
CA GLN A 161 -8.14 5.74 8.12
C GLN A 161 -7.73 5.74 6.64
N TYR A 162 -6.75 6.56 6.27
CA TYR A 162 -6.22 6.56 4.91
C TYR A 162 -5.47 5.25 4.60
N GLN A 163 -4.61 4.82 5.51
CA GLN A 163 -3.80 3.62 5.33
C GLN A 163 -4.64 2.33 5.39
N ILE A 164 -5.68 2.31 6.22
CA ILE A 164 -6.64 1.21 6.30
C ILE A 164 -7.81 1.55 5.38
N THR A 165 -7.55 1.41 4.09
CA THR A 165 -8.54 1.63 3.02
C THR A 165 -9.44 0.42 2.81
N ASP A 166 -9.10 -0.71 3.41
CA ASP A 166 -9.84 -1.95 3.22
C ASP A 166 -11.16 -1.91 4.00
N LYS A 167 -12.19 -2.50 3.42
CA LYS A 167 -13.48 -2.73 4.10
C LYS A 167 -13.17 -3.61 5.30
N ASP A 168 -12.93 -3.00 6.46
CA ASP A 168 -12.58 -3.74 7.66
C ASP A 168 -13.78 -4.63 8.03
N THR A 169 -13.71 -5.87 7.57
CA THR A 169 -14.70 -6.89 7.93
C THR A 169 -14.36 -7.53 9.25
N PHE A 170 -13.29 -7.11 9.94
CA PHE A 170 -12.93 -7.65 11.25
C PHE A 170 -14.12 -7.53 12.20
N LEU A 171 -14.67 -6.32 12.37
CA LEU A 171 -15.84 -6.12 13.24
C LEU A 171 -17.05 -6.94 12.79
N GLY A 172 -17.31 -7.04 11.48
CA GLY A 172 -18.43 -7.85 10.95
C GLY A 172 -18.23 -9.37 11.06
N ARG A 173 -16.98 -9.84 10.97
CA ARG A 173 -16.60 -11.25 11.10
C ARG A 173 -16.27 -11.63 12.54
N PHE A 174 -16.13 -10.66 13.45
CA PHE A 174 -15.74 -10.93 14.82
C PHE A 174 -16.75 -11.84 15.51
N PRO A 175 -18.06 -11.58 15.46
CA PRO A 175 -19.03 -12.44 16.13
C PRO A 175 -19.14 -13.84 15.52
N SER A 176 -19.05 -13.93 14.19
CA SER A 176 -19.32 -15.17 13.46
C SER A 176 -18.10 -16.08 13.28
N TYR A 177 -16.90 -15.50 13.26
CA TYR A 177 -15.66 -16.22 12.95
C TYR A 177 -14.63 -16.10 14.08
N TYR A 178 -14.17 -14.89 14.39
CA TYR A 178 -13.01 -14.71 15.28
C TYR A 178 -13.34 -15.04 16.74
N GLY A 179 -14.44 -14.52 17.28
CA GLY A 179 -14.85 -14.72 18.67
C GLY A 179 -14.96 -16.21 19.05
N PRO A 180 -15.75 -17.02 18.33
CA PRO A 180 -15.85 -18.46 18.58
C PRO A 180 -14.50 -19.18 18.47
N TRP A 181 -13.67 -18.81 17.50
CA TRP A 181 -12.34 -19.40 17.31
C TRP A 181 -11.39 -19.07 18.46
N ILE A 182 -11.36 -17.82 18.93
CA ILE A 182 -10.53 -17.38 20.05
C ILE A 182 -10.92 -18.16 21.31
N LEU A 183 -12.21 -18.27 21.60
CA LEU A 183 -12.70 -19.02 22.77
C LEU A 183 -12.38 -20.52 22.65
N LYS A 184 -12.57 -21.12 21.47
CA LYS A 184 -12.23 -22.51 21.21
C LYS A 184 -10.74 -22.77 21.42
N TYR A 185 -9.89 -21.90 20.87
CA TYR A 185 -8.45 -21.99 21.01
C TYR A 185 -8.01 -21.79 22.48
N CYS A 186 -8.59 -20.81 23.17
CA CYS A 186 -8.32 -20.56 24.59
C CYS A 186 -8.69 -21.77 25.45
N LYS A 187 -9.82 -22.43 25.16
CA LYS A 187 -10.25 -23.65 25.87
C LYS A 187 -9.22 -24.77 25.80
N VAL A 188 -8.49 -24.88 24.68
CA VAL A 188 -7.47 -25.91 24.47
C VAL A 188 -6.14 -25.50 25.09
N THR A 189 -5.73 -24.24 24.93
CA THR A 189 -4.37 -23.79 25.26
C THR A 189 -4.22 -23.19 26.65
N LYS A 190 -5.23 -22.44 27.12
CA LYS A 190 -5.21 -21.70 28.38
C LYS A 190 -6.63 -21.63 29.00
N PRO A 191 -7.22 -22.77 29.41
CA PRO A 191 -8.60 -22.81 29.91
C PRO A 191 -8.83 -21.91 31.13
N GLN A 192 -7.82 -21.71 31.97
CA GLN A 192 -7.88 -20.87 33.17
C GLN A 192 -8.25 -19.40 32.88
N LEU A 193 -7.99 -18.90 31.66
CA LEU A 193 -8.39 -17.55 31.27
C LEU A 193 -9.91 -17.41 31.08
N LEU A 194 -10.61 -18.51 30.81
CA LEU A 194 -12.07 -18.52 30.67
C LEU A 194 -12.77 -18.30 32.02
N ASP A 195 -12.15 -18.75 33.12
CA ASP A 195 -12.68 -18.57 34.47
C ASP A 195 -12.65 -17.09 34.89
N GLN A 196 -11.61 -16.36 34.48
CA GLN A 196 -11.44 -14.93 34.77
C GLN A 196 -12.53 -14.08 34.12
N VAL A 197 -13.10 -14.52 33.00
CA VAL A 197 -14.17 -13.80 32.29
C VAL A 197 -15.53 -14.49 32.42
N ARG A 198 -15.68 -15.45 33.35
CA ARG A 198 -16.88 -16.29 33.46
C ARG A 198 -18.17 -15.48 33.62
N TYR A 199 -18.10 -14.37 34.35
CA TYR A 199 -19.23 -13.47 34.65
C TYR A 199 -19.72 -12.63 33.46
N ILE A 200 -18.95 -12.55 32.37
CA ILE A 200 -19.35 -11.78 31.19
C ILE A 200 -20.33 -12.60 30.36
N ALA A 201 -21.55 -12.11 30.15
CA ALA A 201 -22.55 -12.84 29.36
C ALA A 201 -22.16 -12.92 27.87
N ASP A 202 -21.64 -11.82 27.30
CA ASP A 202 -21.32 -11.72 25.88
C ASP A 202 -20.04 -12.49 25.51
N SER A 203 -20.17 -13.45 24.59
CA SER A 203 -19.07 -14.29 24.10
C SER A 203 -18.00 -13.53 23.31
N ASN A 204 -18.37 -12.46 22.61
CA ASN A 204 -17.44 -11.62 21.85
C ASN A 204 -16.63 -10.75 22.79
N ILE A 205 -17.25 -10.20 23.83
CA ILE A 205 -16.53 -9.45 24.87
C ILE A 205 -15.56 -10.37 25.61
N LYS A 206 -15.97 -11.60 25.96
CA LYS A 206 -15.06 -12.63 26.50
C LYS A 206 -13.86 -12.86 25.58
N ALA A 207 -14.11 -13.06 24.29
CA ALA A 207 -13.06 -13.29 23.30
C ALA A 207 -12.10 -12.10 23.19
N LEU A 208 -12.60 -10.86 23.20
CA LEU A 208 -11.78 -9.64 23.15
C LEU A 208 -10.87 -9.49 24.36
N LEU A 209 -11.36 -9.77 25.57
CA LEU A 209 -10.57 -9.66 26.80
C LEU A 209 -9.53 -10.79 26.93
N ILE A 210 -9.84 -11.96 26.37
CA ILE A 210 -8.94 -13.12 26.34
C ILE A 210 -7.82 -12.94 25.31
N LEU A 211 -8.13 -12.36 24.15
CA LEU A 211 -7.24 -12.29 22.98
C LEU A 211 -5.80 -11.83 23.31
N PRO A 212 -5.56 -10.74 24.05
CA PRO A 212 -4.21 -10.29 24.38
C PRO A 212 -3.38 -11.34 25.13
N ASN A 213 -4.03 -12.15 25.96
CA ASN A 213 -3.38 -13.17 26.79
C ASN A 213 -3.14 -14.49 26.04
N VAL A 214 -3.82 -14.67 24.91
CA VAL A 214 -3.72 -15.86 24.05
C VAL A 214 -2.70 -15.66 22.93
N LEU A 215 -2.50 -14.42 22.48
CA LEU A 215 -1.50 -14.09 21.47
C LEU A 215 -0.07 -14.40 21.98
N PRO A 216 0.84 -14.87 21.11
CA PRO A 216 2.23 -15.08 21.48
C PRO A 216 2.85 -13.75 21.92
N SER A 217 3.74 -13.80 22.91
CA SER A 217 4.50 -12.62 23.32
C SER A 217 5.16 -12.00 22.09
N PRO A 218 5.01 -10.68 21.86
CA PRO A 218 5.60 -10.02 20.71
C PRO A 218 7.09 -10.33 20.61
N ASN A 219 7.59 -10.53 19.39
CA ASN A 219 8.99 -10.94 19.16
C ASN A 219 10.02 -10.01 19.83
N TYR A 220 9.70 -8.74 20.08
CA TYR A 220 10.57 -7.80 20.79
C TYR A 220 10.69 -8.05 22.30
N MET A 221 9.79 -8.82 22.91
CA MET A 221 9.85 -9.21 24.33
C MET A 221 10.65 -10.49 24.57
N ARG A 222 10.98 -11.25 23.52
CA ARG A 222 11.94 -12.35 23.62
C ARG A 222 13.35 -11.77 23.70
N ARG A 223 13.76 -11.30 24.88
CA ARG A 223 15.20 -11.17 25.17
C ARG A 223 15.81 -12.55 24.92
N LYS A 224 16.85 -12.61 24.06
CA LYS A 224 17.72 -13.77 23.97
C LYS A 224 18.30 -14.02 25.36
N THR A 225 17.69 -14.92 26.13
CA THR A 225 18.39 -15.56 27.24
C THR A 225 19.44 -16.43 26.59
N ASN A 226 20.66 -15.89 26.45
CA ASN A 226 21.82 -16.69 26.12
C ASN A 226 21.96 -17.74 27.22
N ASP A 227 21.59 -18.97 26.89
CA ASP A 227 21.73 -20.13 27.75
C ASP A 227 23.23 -20.38 27.98
N SER A 228 23.73 -19.93 29.14
CA SER A 228 25.08 -20.17 29.61
C SER A 228 25.15 -21.54 30.30
N THR A 229 24.96 -22.61 29.53
CA THR A 229 25.31 -23.98 29.96
C THR A 229 26.12 -24.69 28.88
N LYS A 230 27.35 -24.22 28.69
CA LYS A 230 28.45 -25.05 28.17
C LYS A 230 29.51 -25.17 29.27
N ILE A 231 29.33 -26.16 30.15
CA ILE A 231 30.40 -26.64 31.03
C ILE A 231 31.42 -27.33 30.13
N LYS A 232 32.60 -26.72 30.01
CA LYS A 232 33.79 -27.27 29.37
C LYS A 232 34.29 -28.47 30.18
N GLY A 233 34.52 -29.59 29.51
CA GLY A 233 35.25 -30.73 30.08
C GLY A 233 36.67 -30.31 30.49
N GLN A 234 37.03 -30.61 31.74
CA GLN A 234 38.41 -30.57 32.19
C GLN A 234 39.07 -31.91 31.90
N LYS A 235 40.16 -31.85 31.14
CA LYS A 235 41.19 -32.88 31.12
C LYS A 235 41.86 -32.93 32.50
N LYS A 236 41.96 -34.12 33.08
CA LYS A 236 43.16 -34.65 33.72
C LYS A 236 43.20 -36.15 33.47
#